data_AF-A0A379AEC4-F1
#
_entry.id   AF-A0A379AEC4-F1
#
_cell.length_a   1.000
_cell.length_b   1.000
_cell.length_c   1.000
_cell.angle_alpha   90.00
_cell.angle_beta   90.00
_cell.angle_gamma   90.00
#
_symmetry.space_group_name_H-M   'P 1'
#
loop_
_entity.id
_entity.type
_entity.pdbx_description
1 polymer ?
#
loop_
_entity_poly.entity_id
_entity_poly.type
_entity_poly.pdbx_seq_one_letter_code
_entity_poly.pdbx_strand_id
1 'polypeptide(L)' 'MGKTYDGIHRISFLIDAEGRIEKVFDNFKTSNHHDMVLDYVKSA' A
#
# COMPACT_ATOMS: atom_id res chain seq x y z
N MET A 1 2.70 26.17 21.40
CA MET A 1 2.92 24.72 21.13
C MET A 1 1.63 24.16 20.58
N GLY A 2 1.59 23.96 19.25
CA GLY A 2 0.37 23.63 18.51
C GLY A 2 0.35 22.16 18.04
N LYS A 3 -0.81 21.71 17.56
CA LYS A 3 -0.98 20.38 16.96
C LYS A 3 -0.32 20.35 15.58
N THR A 4 0.54 19.36 15.34
CA THR A 4 1.08 19.07 14.00
C THR A 4 0.13 18.10 13.31
N TYR A 5 -0.24 18.41 12.06
CA TYR A 5 -1.06 17.52 11.24
C TYR A 5 -0.15 16.58 10.46
N ASP A 6 -0.32 15.28 10.66
CA ASP A 6 0.52 14.22 10.09
C ASP A 6 0.03 13.73 8.72
N GLY A 7 -0.94 14.44 8.12
CA GLY A 7 -1.47 14.09 6.82
C GLY A 7 -2.37 12.85 6.81
N ILE A 8 -2.59 12.30 5.62
CA ILE A 8 -3.34 11.07 5.41
C ILE A 8 -2.36 9.95 5.13
N HIS A 9 -2.34 8.94 6.00
CA HIS A 9 -1.63 7.69 5.77
C HIS A 9 -2.49 6.77 4.92
N ARG A 10 -2.04 6.48 3.70
CA ARG A 10 -2.73 5.56 2.79
C ARG A 10 -1.91 4.28 2.67
N ILE A 11 -2.55 3.16 3.02
CA ILE A 11 -1.94 1.84 3.08
C ILE A 11 -2.88 0.86 2.38
N SER A 12 -2.34 -0.08 1.63
CA SER A 12 -3.07 -1.19 1.02
C SER A 12 -2.40 -2.52 1.34
N PHE A 13 -3.21 -3.56 1.49
CA PHE A 13 -2.75 -4.89 1.86
C PHE A 13 -3.14 -5.87 0.76
N LEU A 14 -2.18 -6.67 0.30
CA LEU A 14 -2.44 -7.87 -0.49
C LEU A 14 -2.60 -9.05 0.46
N ILE A 15 -3.66 -9.81 0.27
CA ILE A 15 -4.01 -10.96 1.09
C ILE A 15 -3.99 -12.20 0.19
N ASP A 16 -3.30 -13.24 0.64
CA ASP A 16 -3.21 -14.52 -0.08
C ASP A 16 -4.51 -15.35 0.06
N ALA A 17 -4.55 -16.51 -0.61
CA ALA A 17 -5.72 -17.39 -0.60
C ALA A 17 -6.01 -17.99 0.79
N GLU A 18 -5.00 -18.08 1.66
CA GLU A 18 -5.12 -18.56 3.03
C GLU A 18 -5.50 -17.45 4.03
N GLY A 19 -5.67 -16.21 3.55
CA GLY A 19 -6.07 -15.08 4.37
C GLY A 19 -4.93 -14.39 5.12
N ARG A 20 -3.66 -14.63 4.75
CA ARG A 20 -2.49 -13.96 5.34
C ARG A 20 -2.11 -12.71 4.55
N ILE A 21 -1.52 -11.75 5.23
CA ILE A 21 -0.95 -10.56 4.57
C ILE A 21 0.31 -10.97 3.83
N GLU A 22 0.24 -10.95 2.51
CA GLU A 22 1.35 -11.26 1.61
C GLU A 22 2.24 -10.03 1.39
N LYS A 23 1.62 -8.86 1.19
CA LYS A 23 2.32 -7.60 0.93
C LYS A 23 1.61 -6.40 1.54
N VAL A 24 2.39 -5.48 2.09
CA VAL A 24 1.94 -4.14 2.49
C VAL A 24 2.48 -3.13 1.48
N PHE A 25 1.58 -2.30 0.95
CA PHE A 25 1.91 -1.15 0.12
C PHE A 25 1.64 0.11 0.92
N ASP A 26 2.68 0.90 1.16
CA ASP A 26 2.63 2.18 1.86
C ASP A 26 3.33 3.27 1.04
N ASN A 27 3.12 4.53 1.43
CA ASN A 27 3.82 5.70 0.86
C ASN A 27 3.76 5.83 -0.68
N PHE A 28 2.62 5.52 -1.28
CA PHE A 28 2.39 5.63 -2.73
C PHE A 28 1.48 6.81 -3.09
N LYS A 29 1.55 7.27 -4.35
CA LYS A 29 0.56 8.20 -4.89
C LYS A 29 -0.65 7.40 -5.37
N THR A 30 -1.86 7.91 -5.15
CA THR A 30 -3.07 7.23 -5.61
C THR A 30 -3.05 6.95 -7.12
N SER A 31 -2.42 7.82 -7.90
CA SER A 31 -2.30 7.69 -9.35
C SER A 31 -1.45 6.50 -9.81
N ASN A 32 -0.44 6.09 -9.05
CA ASN A 32 0.51 5.02 -9.46
C ASN A 32 0.34 3.72 -8.66
N HIS A 33 -0.65 3.63 -7.77
CA HIS A 33 -0.86 2.44 -6.94
C HIS A 33 -1.07 1.16 -7.77
N HIS A 34 -1.84 1.26 -8.85
CA HIS A 34 -2.17 0.12 -9.70
C HIS A 34 -0.93 -0.48 -10.39
N ASP A 35 -0.02 0.36 -10.88
CA ASP A 35 1.23 -0.08 -11.48
C ASP A 35 2.08 -0.84 -10.46
N MET A 36 2.23 -0.30 -9.25
CA MET A 36 2.99 -0.93 -8.17
C MET A 36 2.46 -2.31 -7.78
N VAL A 37 1.13 -2.47 -7.72
CA VAL A 37 0.50 -3.76 -7.42
C VAL A 37 0.74 -4.75 -8.57
N LEU A 38 0.55 -4.32 -9.82
CA LEU A 38 0.77 -5.19 -10.98
C LEU A 38 2.23 -5.63 -11.11
N ASP A 39 3.18 -4.72 -10.88
CA ASP A 39 4.61 -5.03 -10.93
C ASP A 39 4.98 -6.05 -9.85
N TYR A 40 4.46 -5.89 -8.63
CA TYR A 40 4.67 -6.86 -7.56
C TYR A 40 4.16 -8.25 -7.96
N VAL A 41 2.89 -8.35 -8.39
CA VAL A 41 2.26 -9.63 -8.75
C VAL A 41 2.95 -10.31 -9.93
N LYS A 42 3.48 -9.56 -10.90
CA LYS A 42 4.21 -10.13 -12.04
C LYS A 42 5.63 -10.59 -11.70
N SER A 43 6.21 -10.04 -10.64
CA SER A 43 7.56 -10.38 -10.18
C SER A 43 7.60 -11.51 -9.15
N ALA A 44 6.44 -11.86 -8.60
CA ALA A 44 6.26 -12.89 -7.58
C ALA A 44 6.24 -14.31 -8.16
#